data_AF-A0A927U3L3-F1
#
_entry.id   AF-A0A927U3L3-F1
#
_cell.length_a   1.000
_cell.length_b   1.000
_cell.length_c   1.000
_cell.angle_alpha   90.00
_cell.angle_beta   90.00
_cell.angle_gamma   90.00
#
_symmetry.space_group_name_H-M   'P 1'
#
loop_
_entity.id
_entity.type
_entity.pdbx_description
1 polymer ?
#
loop_
_entity_poly.entity_id
_entity_poly.type
_entity_poly.pdbx_seq_one_letter_code
_entity_poly.pdbx_strand_id
1 'polypeptide(L)'
;MGVIIMIRDIEKGIGLFVWNVLLLIEQGENEEIVVIEEKMRQKELVRYLYSKYNLRMSLEAYDVEMLEEFFNKRVEFIEGCELSKFGIAKTESGLFIIPVLFSLDVESPFRQD
;
A
#
# COMPACT_ATOMS: atom_id res chain seq x y z
N MET A 1 -28.07 3.72 5.26
CA MET A 1 -27.38 2.72 6.09
C MET A 1 -26.35 1.86 5.33
N GLY A 2 -26.08 2.11 4.04
CA GLY A 2 -25.12 1.31 3.24
C GLY A 2 -23.70 1.89 3.13
N VAL A 3 -23.53 3.21 3.25
CA VAL A 3 -22.23 3.89 3.05
C VAL A 3 -21.26 3.62 4.20
N ILE A 4 -21.74 3.60 5.45
CA ILE A 4 -20.90 3.41 6.64
C ILE A 4 -20.32 1.98 6.72
N ILE A 5 -21.05 0.97 6.22
CA ILE A 5 -20.57 -0.42 6.20
C ILE A 5 -19.48 -0.59 5.14
N MET A 6 -19.69 -0.01 3.95
CA MET A 6 -18.71 -0.03 2.86
C MET A 6 -17.38 0.59 3.30
N ILE A 7 -17.39 1.77 3.93
CA ILE A 7 -16.18 2.45 4.41
C ILE A 7 -15.37 1.59 5.40
N ARG A 8 -16.03 0.86 6.30
CA ARG A 8 -15.36 -0.01 7.28
C ARG A 8 -14.69 -1.23 6.66
N ASP A 9 -15.25 -1.78 5.58
CA ASP A 9 -14.67 -2.96 4.94
C ASP A 9 -13.48 -2.61 4.04
N ILE A 10 -13.47 -1.38 3.52
CA ILE A 10 -12.33 -0.80 2.77
C ILE A 10 -11.13 -0.57 3.70
N GLU A 11 -11.35 0.07 4.85
CA GLU A 11 -10.28 0.30 5.84
C GLU A 11 -9.68 -1.02 6.34
N LYS A 12 -10.48 -2.09 6.48
CA LYS A 12 -9.99 -3.43 6.80
C LYS A 12 -9.15 -4.04 5.69
N GLY A 13 -9.52 -3.85 4.42
CA GLY A 13 -8.78 -4.38 3.27
C GLY A 13 -7.39 -3.75 3.13
N ILE A 14 -7.30 -2.42 3.25
CA ILE A 14 -6.02 -1.70 3.19
C ILE A 14 -5.15 -2.10 4.37
N GLY A 15 -5.71 -2.10 5.59
CA GLY A 15 -4.99 -2.52 6.78
C GLY A 15 -4.43 -3.93 6.64
N LEU A 16 -5.24 -4.91 6.23
CA LEU A 16 -4.77 -6.29 6.06
C LEU A 16 -3.69 -6.42 4.98
N PHE A 17 -3.80 -5.68 3.87
CA PHE A 17 -2.76 -5.66 2.85
C PHE A 17 -1.44 -5.10 3.41
N VAL A 18 -1.49 -3.97 4.12
CA VAL A 18 -0.30 -3.37 4.76
C VAL A 18 0.33 -4.32 5.77
N TRP A 19 -0.48 -5.02 6.58
CA TRP A 19 0.01 -6.07 7.47
C TRP A 19 0.74 -7.20 6.74
N ASN A 20 0.21 -7.63 5.59
CA ASN A 20 0.87 -8.63 4.76
C ASN A 20 2.22 -8.13 4.23
N VAL A 21 2.32 -6.87 3.82
CA VAL A 21 3.58 -6.27 3.38
C VAL A 21 4.60 -6.18 4.52
N LEU A 22 4.18 -5.80 5.73
CA LEU A 22 5.06 -5.81 6.90
C LEU A 22 5.62 -7.21 7.20
N LEU A 23 4.80 -8.25 7.04
CA LEU A 23 5.26 -9.65 7.17
C LEU A 23 6.29 -10.02 6.11
N LEU A 24 6.15 -9.55 4.87
CA LEU A 24 7.17 -9.75 3.82
C LEU A 24 8.49 -9.10 4.21
N ILE A 25 8.44 -7.86 4.71
CA ILE A 25 9.61 -7.13 5.18
C ILE A 25 10.31 -7.90 6.32
N GLU A 26 9.56 -8.37 7.32
CA GLU A 26 10.13 -9.17 8.42
C GLU A 26 10.74 -10.50 7.95
N GLN A 27 10.20 -11.07 6.87
CA GLN A 27 10.75 -12.27 6.23
C GLN A 27 12.02 -12.01 5.41
N GLY A 28 12.42 -10.74 5.25
CA GLY A 28 13.58 -10.33 4.46
C GLY A 28 13.29 -10.22 2.97
N GLU A 29 12.01 -10.25 2.57
CA GLU A 29 11.63 -10.02 1.17
C GLU A 29 11.86 -8.56 0.79
N ASN A 30 12.14 -8.35 -0.49
CA ASN A 30 12.51 -7.05 -1.00
C ASN A 30 11.97 -6.81 -2.41
N GLU A 31 11.64 -5.56 -2.69
CA GLU A 31 11.31 -5.04 -4.01
C GLU A 31 12.07 -3.75 -4.23
N GLU A 32 12.48 -3.49 -5.47
CA GLU A 32 13.01 -2.19 -5.82
C GLU A 32 11.90 -1.14 -5.77
N ILE A 33 12.22 0.07 -5.28
CA ILE A 33 11.28 1.20 -5.23
C ILE A 33 10.62 1.44 -6.59
N VAL A 34 11.42 1.40 -7.67
CA VAL A 34 10.93 1.61 -9.04
C VAL A 34 9.90 0.56 -9.47
N VAL A 35 10.01 -0.68 -8.98
CA VAL A 35 9.04 -1.74 -9.26
C VAL A 35 7.73 -1.46 -8.53
N ILE A 36 7.81 -1.06 -7.25
CA ILE A 36 6.64 -0.70 -6.45
C ILE A 36 5.91 0.49 -7.07
N GLU A 37 6.63 1.55 -7.42
CA GLU A 37 6.05 2.72 -8.07
C GLU A 37 5.38 2.37 -9.40
N GLU A 38 6.04 1.58 -10.25
CA GLU A 38 5.46 1.18 -11.54
C GLU A 38 4.18 0.37 -11.32
N LYS A 39 4.16 -0.56 -10.36
CA LYS A 39 2.96 -1.34 -10.04
C LYS A 39 1.85 -0.51 -9.42
N MET A 40 2.18 0.53 -8.66
CA MET A 40 1.19 1.51 -8.21
C MET A 40 0.61 2.30 -9.39
N ARG A 41 1.44 2.78 -10.34
CA ARG A 41 0.97 3.51 -11.54
C ARG A 41 0.07 2.65 -12.41
N GLN A 42 0.38 1.36 -12.53
CA GLN A 42 -0.39 0.39 -13.32
C GLN A 42 -1.68 -0.10 -12.64
N LYS A 43 -1.92 0.24 -11.36
CA LYS A 43 -3.04 -0.33 -10.56
C LYS A 43 -2.96 -1.85 -10.44
N GLU A 44 -1.74 -2.36 -10.28
CA GLU A 44 -1.43 -3.79 -10.17
C GLU A 44 -0.63 -4.16 -8.93
N LEU A 45 -0.36 -3.22 -8.00
CA LEU A 45 0.48 -3.46 -6.84
C LEU A 45 -0.03 -4.60 -5.97
N VAL A 46 -1.32 -4.60 -5.64
CA VAL A 46 -1.92 -5.61 -4.76
C VAL A 46 -1.89 -6.96 -5.43
N ARG A 47 -2.29 -7.02 -6.70
CA ARG A 47 -2.28 -8.28 -7.47
C ARG A 47 -0.86 -8.81 -7.69
N TYR A 48 0.08 -7.92 -7.93
CA TYR A 48 1.50 -8.25 -8.12
C TYR A 48 2.07 -8.89 -6.86
N LEU A 49 1.94 -8.24 -5.70
CA LEU A 49 2.46 -8.79 -4.44
C LEU A 49 1.69 -10.04 -4.01
N TYR A 50 0.37 -10.09 -4.22
CA TYR A 50 -0.44 -11.29 -4.00
C TYR A 50 0.09 -12.49 -4.79
N SER A 51 0.31 -12.31 -6.09
CA SER A 51 0.78 -13.37 -6.99
C SER A 51 2.22 -13.80 -6.68
N LYS A 52 3.12 -12.83 -6.48
CA LYS A 52 4.55 -13.09 -6.28
C LYS A 52 4.84 -13.76 -4.94
N TYR A 53 4.19 -13.32 -3.88
CA TYR A 53 4.51 -13.75 -2.51
C TYR A 53 3.42 -14.60 -1.85
N ASN A 54 2.32 -14.89 -2.55
CA ASN A 54 1.19 -15.65 -2.02
C ASN A 54 0.69 -15.08 -0.68
N LEU A 55 0.30 -13.80 -0.71
CA LEU A 55 -0.11 -13.07 0.50
C LEU A 55 -1.26 -13.78 1.22
N ARG A 56 -1.27 -13.68 2.55
CA ARG A 56 -2.29 -14.26 3.43
C ARG A 56 -3.54 -13.37 3.48
N MET A 57 -4.11 -13.10 2.31
CA MET A 57 -5.38 -12.40 2.13
C MET A 57 -6.13 -13.01 0.95
N SER A 58 -7.47 -13.03 0.97
CA SER A 58 -8.25 -13.45 -0.20
C SER A 58 -8.58 -12.23 -1.06
N LEU A 59 -8.18 -12.23 -2.34
CA LEU A 59 -8.57 -11.16 -3.26
C LEU A 59 -10.09 -11.09 -3.48
N GLU A 60 -10.82 -12.20 -3.28
CA GLU A 60 -12.28 -12.24 -3.43
C GLU A 60 -13.02 -11.64 -2.23
N ALA A 61 -12.35 -11.53 -1.09
CA ALA A 61 -12.94 -11.00 0.14
C ALA A 61 -12.88 -9.46 0.23
N TYR A 62 -12.20 -8.80 -0.72
CA TYR A 62 -11.97 -7.36 -0.70
C TYR A 62 -12.18 -6.73 -2.08
N ASP A 63 -12.50 -5.44 -2.08
CA ASP A 63 -12.52 -4.64 -3.30
C ASP A 63 -11.08 -4.31 -3.73
N VAL A 64 -10.47 -5.21 -4.50
CA VAL A 64 -9.08 -5.06 -4.98
C VAL A 64 -8.92 -3.83 -5.85
N GLU A 65 -9.92 -3.48 -6.67
CA GLU A 65 -9.84 -2.28 -7.50
C GLU A 65 -9.71 -1.02 -6.64
N MET A 66 -10.44 -0.96 -5.54
CA MET A 66 -10.31 0.14 -4.61
C MET A 66 -8.97 0.18 -3.87
N LEU A 67 -8.41 -0.97 -3.50
CA LEU A 67 -7.08 -1.04 -2.90
C LEU A 67 -6.01 -0.51 -3.88
N GLU A 68 -6.08 -0.92 -5.14
CA GLU A 68 -5.17 -0.45 -6.18
C GLU A 68 -5.32 1.06 -6.41
N GLU A 69 -6.56 1.56 -6.43
CA GLU A 69 -6.85 2.99 -6.53
C GLU A 69 -6.26 3.79 -5.35
N PHE A 70 -6.32 3.23 -4.14
CA PHE A 70 -5.73 3.84 -2.95
C PHE A 70 -4.23 4.08 -3.14
N PHE A 71 -3.48 3.08 -3.59
CA PHE A 71 -2.04 3.21 -3.78
C PHE A 71 -1.71 4.05 -5.02
N ASN A 72 -2.44 3.90 -6.12
CA ASN A 72 -2.22 4.67 -7.34
C ASN A 72 -2.28 6.19 -7.09
N LYS A 73 -3.29 6.68 -6.36
CA LYS A 73 -3.42 8.11 -5.98
C LYS A 73 -2.25 8.65 -5.15
N ARG A 74 -1.43 7.77 -4.59
CA ARG A 74 -0.34 8.13 -3.68
C ARG A 74 1.05 8.01 -4.32
N VAL A 75 1.15 7.53 -5.55
CA VAL A 75 2.45 7.30 -6.21
C VAL A 75 3.26 8.59 -6.40
N GLU A 76 2.58 9.71 -6.68
CA GLU A 76 3.23 11.01 -6.87
C GLU A 76 3.83 11.59 -5.58
N PHE A 77 3.42 11.10 -4.40
CA PHE A 77 4.04 11.53 -3.15
C PHE A 77 5.40 10.88 -2.93
N ILE A 78 5.70 9.79 -3.63
CA ILE A 78 6.96 9.05 -3.56
C ILE A 78 8.05 9.79 -4.33
N GLU A 79 7.76 10.16 -5.57
CA GLU A 79 8.74 10.61 -6.56
C GLU A 79 9.63 11.76 -6.04
N GLY A 80 10.92 11.46 -5.86
CA GLY A 80 11.95 12.43 -5.44
C GLY A 80 11.89 12.81 -3.95
N CYS A 81 11.04 12.13 -3.17
CA CYS A 81 10.76 12.42 -1.78
C CYS A 81 11.08 11.25 -0.83
N GLU A 82 11.62 10.14 -1.36
CA GLU A 82 11.76 8.87 -0.65
C GLU A 82 12.61 9.03 0.62
N LEU A 83 13.78 9.64 0.47
CA LEU A 83 14.69 9.88 1.58
C LEU A 83 14.25 11.06 2.47
N SER A 84 13.73 12.14 1.87
CA SER A 84 13.48 13.40 2.58
C SER A 84 12.15 13.43 3.34
N LYS A 85 11.12 12.75 2.84
CA LYS A 85 9.80 12.66 3.49
C LYS A 85 9.60 11.37 4.26
N PHE A 86 10.17 10.26 3.77
CA PHE A 86 9.88 8.94 4.33
C PHE A 86 11.08 8.30 5.02
N GLY A 87 12.26 8.92 4.92
CA GLY A 87 13.50 8.36 5.47
C GLY A 87 13.95 7.09 4.73
N ILE A 88 13.33 6.76 3.59
CA ILE A 88 13.62 5.55 2.83
C ILE A 88 14.81 5.83 1.92
N ALA A 89 15.97 5.29 2.27
CA ALA A 89 17.14 5.39 1.40
C ALA A 89 16.93 4.55 0.13
N LYS A 90 17.55 4.96 -0.99
CA LYS A 90 17.52 4.18 -2.25
C LYS A 90 18.08 2.74 -2.12
N THR A 91 18.74 2.44 -1.02
CA THR A 91 19.27 1.12 -0.65
C THR A 91 18.32 0.28 0.20
N GLU A 92 17.22 0.87 0.66
CA GLU A 92 16.19 0.19 1.47
C GLU A 92 15.11 -0.42 0.59
N SER A 93 14.36 -1.37 1.17
CA SER A 93 13.32 -2.10 0.44
C SER A 93 12.19 -1.17 0.03
N GLY A 94 11.82 -1.20 -1.24
CA GLY A 94 10.66 -0.48 -1.78
C GLY A 94 9.35 -0.90 -1.12
N LEU A 95 9.31 -2.08 -0.49
CA LEU A 95 8.17 -2.50 0.31
C LEU A 95 7.88 -1.55 1.49
N PHE A 96 8.88 -0.85 2.04
CA PHE A 96 8.69 0.11 3.14
C PHE A 96 7.84 1.32 2.76
N ILE A 97 7.71 1.64 1.47
CA ILE A 97 6.87 2.74 0.99
C ILE A 97 5.40 2.49 1.35
N ILE A 98 4.94 1.25 1.25
CA ILE A 98 3.54 0.87 1.42
C ILE A 98 3.01 1.18 2.84
N PRO A 99 3.64 0.72 3.94
CA PRO A 99 3.21 1.06 5.29
C PRO A 99 3.37 2.56 5.61
N VAL A 100 4.38 3.24 5.06
CA VAL A 100 4.55 4.69 5.27
C VAL A 100 3.43 5.49 4.59
N LEU A 101 3.07 5.16 3.36
CA LEU A 101 1.94 5.82 2.68
C LEU A 101 0.62 5.58 3.40
N PHE A 102 0.44 4.39 4.00
CA PHE A 102 -0.71 4.11 4.84
C PHE A 102 -0.71 4.95 6.13
N SER A 103 0.42 5.06 6.82
CA SER A 103 0.50 5.83 8.07
C SER A 103 0.22 7.32 7.86
N LEU A 104 0.72 7.90 6.75
CA LEU A 104 0.43 9.29 6.40
C LEU A 104 -1.06 9.55 6.17
N ASP A 105 -1.78 8.57 5.63
CA ASP A 105 -3.22 8.67 5.43
C ASP A 105 -4.00 8.59 6.75
N VAL A 106 -3.54 7.73 7.67
CA VAL A 106 -4.13 7.57 9.01
C VAL A 106 -3.83 8.80 9.89
N GLU A 107 -2.65 9.40 9.76
CA GLU A 107 -2.22 10.55 10.56
C GLU A 107 -2.60 11.90 9.96
N SER A 108 -3.06 11.95 8.70
CA SER A 108 -3.44 13.22 8.06
C SER A 108 -4.58 13.90 8.83
N PRO A 109 -4.36 15.08 9.44
CA PRO A 109 -5.39 15.83 10.14
C PRO A 109 -6.46 16.40 9.18
N PHE A 110 -6.36 16.14 7.88
CA PHE A 110 -7.27 16.57 6.83
C PHE A 110 -8.38 15.56 6.49
N ARG A 111 -8.70 14.59 7.37
CA ARG A 111 -10.07 14.02 7.42
C ARG A 111 -11.06 15.11 7.87
N GLN A 112 -11.29 16.12 7.04
CA GLN A 112 -12.40 17.06 7.14
C GLN A 112 -13.29 16.90 5.91
N ASP A 113 -13.99 15.77 5.86
CA ASP A 113 -15.22 15.63 5.11
C ASP A 113 -16.34 15.24 6.10
#